data_AF-S5LJD8-F1
#
_entry.id   AF-S5LJD8-F1
#
_cell.length_a   1.000
_cell.length_b   1.000
_cell.length_c   1.000
_cell.angle_alpha   90.00
_cell.angle_beta   90.00
_cell.angle_gamma   90.00
#
_symmetry.space_group_name_H-M   'P 1'
#
loop_
_entity.id
_entity.type
_entity.pdbx_description
1 polymer ?
#
loop_
_entity_poly.entity_id
_entity_poly.type
_entity_poly.pdbx_seq_one_letter_code
_entity_poly.pdbx_strand_id
1 'polypeptide(L)' 'AVMCCMAVGGPKAMAAVSCGQVVNNLTPCINYVANGGALNPSCCTGVRSLYSLAQTTADRQSICNCLKQAVNGIPY' A
#
# COMPACT_ATOMS: atom_id res chain seq x y z
N ALA A 1 -33.65 -24.69 -24.55
CA ALA A 1 -32.98 -24.02 -23.42
C ALA A 1 -31.54 -23.72 -23.85
N VAL A 2 -31.17 -22.44 -23.95
CA VAL A 2 -29.79 -22.04 -24.29
C VAL A 2 -29.06 -21.82 -22.98
N MET A 3 -28.13 -22.72 -22.67
CA MET A 3 -27.19 -22.53 -21.56
C MET A 3 -26.14 -21.52 -22.00
N CYS A 4 -26.32 -20.25 -21.64
CA CYS A 4 -25.26 -19.26 -21.71
C CYS A 4 -24.25 -19.55 -20.59
N CYS A 5 -23.11 -20.13 -20.96
CA CYS A 5 -21.96 -20.26 -20.06
C CYS A 5 -21.53 -18.86 -19.62
N MET A 6 -21.92 -18.46 -18.41
CA MET A 6 -21.34 -17.29 -17.76
C MET A 6 -19.88 -17.67 -17.46
N ALA A 7 -18.96 -17.21 -18.29
CA ALA A 7 -17.55 -17.22 -17.96
C ALA A 7 -17.36 -16.28 -16.75
N VAL A 8 -17.48 -16.85 -15.55
CA VAL A 8 -17.04 -16.21 -14.33
C VAL A 8 -15.54 -16.03 -14.50
N GLY A 9 -15.13 -14.80 -14.79
CA GLY A 9 -13.71 -14.43 -14.77
C GLY A 9 -13.15 -14.88 -13.44
N GLY A 10 -12.23 -15.85 -13.46
CA GLY A 10 -11.59 -16.37 -12.27
C GLY A 10 -10.95 -15.25 -11.46
N PRO A 11 -10.62 -15.48 -10.18
CA PRO A 11 -9.95 -14.50 -9.36
C PRO A 11 -8.68 -14.07 -10.10
N LYS A 12 -8.70 -12.84 -10.60
CA LYS A 12 -7.50 -12.15 -11.03
C LYS A 12 -6.57 -12.25 -9.83
N ALA A 13 -5.46 -12.96 -10.00
CA ALA A 13 -4.43 -13.09 -8.98
C ALA A 13 -3.86 -11.69 -8.74
N MET A 14 -4.55 -10.91 -7.92
CA MET A 14 -4.10 -9.62 -7.44
C MET A 14 -2.99 -9.98 -6.46
N ALA A 15 -1.74 -9.72 -6.87
CA ALA A 15 -0.62 -9.82 -5.93
C ALA A 15 -0.94 -8.90 -4.77
N ALA A 16 -1.32 -9.48 -3.62
CA ALA A 16 -1.70 -8.72 -2.45
C ALA A 16 -0.53 -7.85 -2.01
N VAL A 17 -0.77 -6.56 -1.78
CA VAL A 17 0.25 -5.65 -1.29
C VAL A 17 0.71 -6.11 0.09
N SER A 18 1.98 -6.47 0.23
CA SER A 18 2.53 -6.92 1.51
C SER A 18 2.87 -5.74 2.44
N CYS A 19 2.76 -5.93 3.76
CA CYS A 19 3.15 -4.89 4.72
C CYS A 19 4.64 -4.55 4.64
N GLY A 20 5.51 -5.52 4.34
CA GLY A 20 6.94 -5.25 4.11
C GLY A 20 7.16 -4.27 2.96
N GLN A 21 6.39 -4.41 1.87
CA GLN A 21 6.44 -3.47 0.75
C GLN A 21 5.95 -2.07 1.16
N VAL A 22 4.89 -1.97 1.98
CA VAL A 22 4.40 -0.68 2.52
C VAL A 22 5.48 0.01 3.34
N VAL A 23 6.09 -0.69 4.29
CA VAL A 23 7.13 -0.13 5.17
C VAL A 23 8.37 0.29 4.39
N ASN A 24 8.82 -0.53 3.44
CA ASN A 24 10.01 -0.22 2.63
C ASN A 24 9.81 1.03 1.78
N ASN A 25 8.62 1.22 1.18
CA ASN A 25 8.33 2.42 0.40
C ASN A 25 8.31 3.69 1.27
N LEU A 26 7.97 3.59 2.56
CA LEU A 26 7.84 4.75 3.45
C LEU A 26 9.03 4.96 4.40
N THR A 27 9.99 4.04 4.45
CA THR A 27 11.25 4.20 5.19
C THR A 27 11.92 5.57 4.95
N PRO A 28 12.03 6.09 3.70
CA PRO A 28 12.60 7.43 3.47
C PRO A 28 11.76 8.59 4.04
N CYS A 29 10.52 8.36 4.47
CA CYS A 29 9.63 9.38 5.04
C CYS A 29 9.77 9.52 6.57
N ILE A 30 10.39 8.55 7.25
CA ILE A 30 10.36 8.44 8.73
C ILE A 30 10.85 9.73 9.39
N ASN A 31 12.01 10.25 8.97
CA ASN A 31 12.58 11.45 9.59
C ASN A 31 11.65 12.67 9.45
N TYR A 32 11.05 12.87 8.27
CA TYR A 32 10.11 13.96 8.02
C TYR A 32 8.82 13.81 8.85
N VAL A 33 8.27 12.60 8.93
CA VAL A 33 7.06 12.34 9.71
C VAL A 33 7.29 12.56 11.20
N ALA A 34 8.45 12.15 11.72
CA ALA A 34 8.77 12.26 13.14
C ALA A 34 9.24 13.68 13.55
N ASN A 35 10.02 14.37 12.70
CA ASN A 35 10.73 15.59 13.09
C ASN A 35 10.40 16.81 12.21
N GLY A 36 9.61 16.65 11.14
CA GLY A 36 9.41 17.68 10.13
C GLY A 36 10.67 17.95 9.30
N GLY A 37 10.80 19.17 8.78
CA GLY A 37 11.98 19.60 8.02
C GLY A 37 11.93 19.29 6.52
N ALA A 38 13.10 19.08 5.90
CA ALA A 38 13.19 18.83 4.47
C ALA A 38 12.74 17.41 4.11
N LEU A 39 11.87 17.28 3.11
CA LEU A 39 11.39 15.99 2.65
C LEU A 39 12.39 15.33 1.69
N ASN A 40 12.81 14.10 1.99
CA ASN A 40 13.61 13.31 1.06
C ASN A 40 12.82 13.04 -0.24
N PRO A 41 13.34 13.34 -1.44
CA PRO A 41 12.61 13.09 -2.69
C PRO A 41 12.14 11.64 -2.87
N SER A 42 12.88 10.68 -2.32
CA SER A 42 12.51 9.25 -2.33
C SER A 42 11.26 8.96 -1.51
N CYS A 43 10.91 9.79 -0.52
CA CYS A 43 9.64 9.67 0.20
C CYS A 43 8.45 9.87 -0.75
N CYS A 44 8.47 10.92 -1.56
CA CYS A 44 7.41 11.16 -2.55
C CYS A 44 7.31 10.02 -3.57
N THR A 45 8.45 9.48 -4.02
CA THR A 45 8.47 8.34 -4.93
C THR A 45 7.83 7.11 -4.29
N GLY A 46 8.15 6.80 -3.03
CA GLY A 46 7.55 5.70 -2.30
C GLY A 46 6.04 5.85 -2.10
N VAL A 47 5.59 7.06 -1.72
CA VAL A 47 4.15 7.36 -1.59
C VAL A 47 3.41 7.18 -2.93
N ARG A 48 4.01 7.63 -4.04
CA ARG A 48 3.45 7.45 -5.39
C ARG A 48 3.36 5.96 -5.78
N SER A 49 4.36 5.16 -5.43
CA SER A 49 4.33 3.71 -5.62
C SER A 49 3.22 3.04 -4.82
N LEU A 50 3.01 3.42 -3.55
CA LEU A 50 1.87 2.90 -2.78
C LEU A 50 0.53 3.33 -3.35
N TYR A 51 0.43 4.56 -3.86
CA TYR A 51 -0.76 5.05 -4.52
C TYR A 51 -1.09 4.25 -5.79
N SER A 52 -0.10 3.91 -6.62
CA SER A 52 -0.33 3.12 -7.83
C SER A 52 -0.80 1.69 -7.53
N LEU A 53 -0.38 1.13 -6.40
CA LEU A 53 -0.80 -0.18 -5.90
C LEU A 53 -2.18 -0.17 -5.25
N ALA A 54 -2.66 0.98 -4.77
CA ALA A 54 -3.92 1.14 -4.05
C ALA A 54 -5.16 1.18 -4.98
N GLN A 55 -5.22 0.27 -5.96
CA GLN A 55 -6.20 0.26 -7.05
C GLN A 55 -7.62 0.02 -6.53
N THR A 56 -7.79 -0.94 -5.63
CA THR A 56 -9.10 -1.33 -5.09
C THR A 56 -9.30 -0.91 -3.64
N THR A 57 -10.53 -0.98 -3.15
CA THR A 57 -10.84 -0.71 -1.74
C THR A 57 -10.12 -1.72 -0.83
N ALA A 58 -10.01 -2.98 -1.24
CA ALA A 58 -9.29 -4.01 -0.50
C ALA A 58 -7.79 -3.69 -0.40
N ASP A 59 -7.16 -3.22 -1.49
CA ASP A 59 -5.75 -2.80 -1.48
C ASP A 59 -5.54 -1.61 -0.53
N ARG A 60 -6.42 -0.61 -0.59
CA ARG A 60 -6.39 0.56 0.30
C ARG A 60 -6.51 0.17 1.77
N GLN A 61 -7.45 -0.71 2.09
CA GLN A 61 -7.65 -1.21 3.46
C GLN A 61 -6.42 -2.00 3.94
N SER A 62 -5.84 -2.84 3.08
CA SER A 62 -4.63 -3.61 3.39
C SER A 62 -3.44 -2.70 3.68
N ILE A 63 -3.17 -1.73 2.78
CA ILE A 63 -2.11 -0.73 2.97
C ILE A 63 -2.34 0.05 4.27
N CYS A 64 -3.56 0.56 4.50
CA CYS A 64 -3.90 1.32 5.70
C CYS A 64 -3.64 0.51 6.99
N ASN A 65 -4.03 -0.76 7.04
CA ASN A 65 -3.79 -1.61 8.19
C ASN A 65 -2.28 -1.82 8.43
N CYS A 66 -1.49 -2.00 7.38
CA CYS A 66 -0.03 -2.06 7.50
C CYS A 66 0.56 -0.75 8.06
N LEU A 67 0.07 0.41 7.60
CA LEU A 67 0.51 1.72 8.11
C LEU A 67 0.23 1.87 9.61
N LYS A 68 -0.97 1.50 10.05
CA LYS A 68 -1.34 1.54 11.47
C LYS A 68 -0.40 0.70 12.33
N GLN A 69 -0.06 -0.50 11.87
CA GLN A 69 0.88 -1.37 12.58
C GLN A 69 2.30 -0.79 12.61
N ALA A 70 2.77 -0.24 11.49
CA ALA A 70 4.10 0.33 11.38
C ALA A 70 4.27 1.54 12.31
N VAL A 71 3.28 2.44 12.36
CA VAL A 71 3.32 3.63 13.23
C VAL A 71 3.28 3.24 14.71
N ASN A 72 2.49 2.23 15.08
CA ASN A 72 2.46 1.73 16.47
C ASN A 72 3.80 1.12 16.92
N GLY A 73 4.66 0.69 15.99
CA GLY A 73 5.97 0.12 16.29
C GLY A 73 7.11 1.15 16.38
N ILE A 74 6.86 2.41 16.03
CA ILE A 74 7.88 3.47 16.10
C ILE A 74 7.66 4.30 17.36
N PRO A 75 8.60 4.26 18.34
CA PRO A 75 8.58 5.21 19.44
C PRO A 75 8.94 6.58 18.89
N TYR A 76 7.95 7.47 18.84
CA TYR A 76 8.16 8.90 18.61
C TYR A 76 8.58 9.60 19.91
#